data_AF-A0A9W6T7H8-F1
#
_entry.id   AF-A0A9W6T7H8-F1
#
_cell.length_a   1.000
_cell.length_b   1.000
_cell.length_c   1.000
_cell.angle_alpha   90.00
_cell.angle_beta   90.00
_cell.angle_gamma   90.00
#
_symmetry.space_group_name_H-M   'P 1'
#
loop_
_entity.id
_entity.type
_entity.pdbx_description
1 polymer ?
#
loop_
_entity_poly.entity_id
_entity_poly.type
_entity_poly.pdbx_seq_one_letter_code
_entity_poly.pdbx_strand_id
1 'polypeptide(L)'
;MQSMDEYLQDISEAATVESSIGATITDNGRGMKSAKQLAKEEEIRNYEEENFIRLPNAQTKENKREKMKRARNEFMGEDWSMFTNNREFEGQQNTQGKKKRRVSAWERAKKRARD
;
A
#
# COMPACT_ATOMS: atom_id res chain seq x y z
N MET A 1 -1.46 1.51 -5.34
CA MET A 1 -0.88 2.83 -5.68
C MET A 1 -1.32 3.70 -4.53
N GLN A 2 -0.40 4.03 -3.62
CA GLN A 2 -0.72 4.27 -2.20
C GLN A 2 -1.80 5.35 -1.94
N SER A 3 -1.79 6.46 -2.67
CA SER A 3 -2.73 7.57 -2.43
C SER A 3 -4.20 7.24 -2.69
N MET A 4 -4.51 6.36 -3.66
CA MET A 4 -5.90 5.95 -3.90
C MET A 4 -6.35 4.93 -2.86
N ASP A 5 -5.46 4.02 -2.48
CA ASP A 5 -5.75 2.98 -1.50
C ASP A 5 -6.01 3.61 -0.11
N GLU A 6 -5.25 4.64 0.25
CA GLU A 6 -5.44 5.45 1.47
C GLU A 6 -6.76 6.23 1.44
N TYR A 7 -7.08 6.89 0.31
CA TYR A 7 -8.36 7.58 0.15
C TYR A 7 -9.57 6.64 0.29
N LEU A 8 -9.47 5.42 -0.25
CA LEU A 8 -10.53 4.41 -0.10
C LEU A 8 -10.67 3.94 1.35
N GLN A 9 -9.57 3.86 2.11
CA GLN A 9 -9.63 3.55 3.54
C GLN A 9 -10.29 4.68 4.33
N ASP A 10 -10.00 5.95 4.02
CA ASP A 10 -10.59 7.10 4.71
C ASP A 10 -12.09 7.27 4.46
N ILE A 11 -12.56 6.98 3.23
CA ILE A 11 -14.01 6.97 2.94
C ILE A 11 -14.71 5.79 3.60
N SER A 12 -14.00 4.69 3.83
CA SER A 12 -14.62 3.50 4.37
C SER A 12 -15.01 3.71 5.83
N GLU A 13 -16.27 3.42 6.18
CA GLU A 13 -16.75 3.45 7.56
C GLU A 13 -16.24 2.25 8.40
N ALA A 14 -15.46 1.36 7.78
CA ALA A 14 -14.89 0.19 8.44
C ALA A 14 -13.75 0.59 9.37
N ALA A 15 -13.70 0.01 10.57
CA ALA A 15 -12.59 0.23 11.50
C ALA A 15 -11.28 -0.32 10.93
N THR A 16 -10.23 0.50 10.95
CA THR A 16 -8.88 0.09 10.58
C THR A 16 -8.17 -0.53 11.79
N VAL A 17 -7.43 -1.61 11.55
CA VAL A 17 -6.62 -2.26 12.60
C VAL A 17 -5.26 -1.60 12.62
N GLU A 18 -5.04 -0.73 13.60
CA GLU A 18 -3.72 -0.15 13.85
C GLU A 18 -2.94 -0.98 14.89
N SER A 19 -1.63 -1.10 14.66
CA SER A 19 -0.72 -1.71 15.61
C SER A 19 -0.51 -0.81 16.83
N SER A 20 -0.19 -1.41 17.98
CA SER A 20 0.23 -0.65 19.16
C SER A 20 1.41 0.29 18.85
N ILE A 21 1.38 1.51 19.43
CA ILE A 21 2.33 2.61 19.17
C ILE A 21 3.79 2.16 19.31
N GLY A 22 4.10 1.34 20.31
CA GLY A 22 5.47 0.88 20.56
C GLY A 22 5.93 -0.27 19.66
N ALA A 23 5.01 -0.99 19.00
CA ALA A 23 5.32 -2.18 18.22
C ALA A 23 5.93 -1.86 16.84
N THR A 24 5.72 -0.64 16.34
CA THR A 24 6.22 -0.17 15.05
C THR A 24 7.63 0.41 15.13
N ILE A 25 8.10 0.76 16.33
CA ILE A 25 9.40 1.36 16.56
C ILE A 25 10.49 0.29 16.41
N THR A 26 11.50 0.59 15.60
CA THR A 26 12.65 -0.30 15.33
C THR A 26 13.94 0.34 15.79
N ASP A 27 14.96 -0.49 16.04
CA ASP A 27 16.31 -0.08 16.40
C ASP A 27 16.33 0.97 17.55
N ASN A 28 15.53 0.74 18.59
CA ASN A 28 15.41 1.61 19.76
C ASN A 28 15.06 3.08 19.42
N GLY A 29 14.26 3.30 18.37
CA GLY A 29 13.83 4.64 17.95
C GLY A 29 14.61 5.22 16.76
N ARG A 30 15.59 4.48 16.21
CA ARG A 30 16.29 4.90 14.99
C ARG A 30 15.45 4.72 13.72
N GLY A 31 14.34 3.98 13.81
CA GLY A 31 13.41 3.80 12.71
C GLY A 31 12.00 3.52 13.18
N MET A 32 11.05 3.69 12.27
CA MET A 32 9.67 3.26 12.41
C MET A 32 9.30 2.42 11.19
N LYS A 33 8.44 1.42 11.38
CA LYS A 33 7.94 0.58 10.30
C LYS A 33 6.86 1.31 9.51
N SER A 34 6.93 1.22 8.18
CA SER A 34 5.85 1.66 7.30
C SER A 34 4.70 0.66 7.23
N ALA A 35 3.49 1.12 6.88
CA ALA A 35 2.33 0.27 6.64
C ALA A 35 2.65 -0.90 5.67
N LYS A 36 3.46 -0.64 4.63
CA LYS A 36 3.90 -1.68 3.69
C LYS A 36 4.84 -2.70 4.34
N GLN A 37 5.69 -2.26 5.26
CA GLN A 37 6.59 -3.15 5.99
C GLN A 37 5.83 -4.01 6.99
N LEU A 38 4.85 -3.44 7.68
CA LEU A 38 3.96 -4.17 8.58
C LEU A 38 3.21 -5.28 7.81
N ALA A 39 2.64 -4.96 6.65
CA ALA A 39 1.97 -5.96 5.81
C ALA A 39 2.92 -7.08 5.34
N LYS A 40 4.16 -6.73 4.97
CA LYS A 40 5.17 -7.74 4.59
C LYS A 40 5.59 -8.62 5.78
N GLU A 41 5.74 -8.03 6.96
CA GLU A 41 6.09 -8.77 8.18
C GLU A 41 4.95 -9.70 8.61
N GLU A 42 3.70 -9.26 8.48
CA GLU A 42 2.52 -10.10 8.70
C GLU A 42 2.47 -11.27 7.72
N GLU A 43 2.74 -11.03 6.43
CA GLU A 43 2.84 -12.08 5.41
C GLU A 43 3.93 -13.10 5.75
N ILE A 44 5.12 -12.63 6.14
CA ILE A 44 6.23 -13.50 6.58
C ILE A 44 5.81 -14.30 7.81
N ARG A 45 5.21 -13.65 8.81
CA ARG A 45 4.77 -14.29 10.03
C ARG A 45 3.74 -15.37 9.76
N ASN A 46 2.73 -15.09 8.93
CA ASN A 46 1.72 -16.06 8.54
C ASN A 46 2.38 -17.27 7.85
N TYR A 47 3.32 -17.03 6.93
CA TYR A 47 4.08 -18.11 6.30
C TYR A 47 4.86 -18.96 7.32
N GLU A 48 5.54 -18.33 8.28
CA GLU A 48 6.30 -19.04 9.32
C GLU A 48 5.38 -19.83 10.26
N GLU A 49 4.21 -19.30 10.60
CA GLU A 49 3.21 -19.95 11.46
C GLU A 49 2.49 -21.10 10.74
N GLU A 50 2.21 -20.97 9.44
CA GLU A 50 1.56 -22.01 8.63
C GLU A 50 2.50 -23.18 8.32
N ASN A 51 3.78 -22.87 8.02
CA ASN A 51 4.75 -23.89 7.60
C ASN A 51 5.67 -24.35 8.73
N PHE A 52 5.60 -23.72 9.91
CA PHE A 52 6.44 -23.99 11.08
C PHE A 52 7.96 -23.95 10.78
N ILE A 53 8.36 -23.17 9.78
CA ILE A 53 9.76 -23.01 9.34
C ILE A 53 10.10 -21.53 9.34
N ARG A 54 11.23 -21.18 9.95
CA ARG A 54 11.78 -19.81 9.92
C ARG A 54 12.42 -19.50 8.59
N LEU A 55 12.12 -18.33 8.03
CA LEU A 55 12.81 -17.87 6.83
C LEU A 55 14.20 -17.36 7.18
N PRO A 56 15.24 -17.70 6.39
CA PRO A 56 16.57 -17.19 6.64
C PRO A 56 16.61 -15.68 6.40
N ASN A 57 17.32 -14.95 7.27
CA ASN A 57 17.51 -13.50 7.16
C ASN A 57 18.02 -13.06 5.78
N ALA A 58 18.75 -13.91 5.06
CA ALA A 58 19.24 -13.61 3.71
C ALA A 58 18.11 -13.46 2.68
N GLN A 59 16.99 -14.17 2.85
CA GLN A 59 15.85 -14.14 1.92
C GLN A 59 14.83 -13.05 2.26
N THR A 60 14.76 -12.63 3.53
CA THR A 60 13.83 -11.58 4.00
C THR A 60 14.46 -10.18 3.99
N LYS A 61 15.80 -10.10 3.94
CA LYS A 61 16.55 -8.84 3.98
C LYS A 61 16.27 -7.96 2.76
N GLU A 62 15.98 -6.71 3.07
CA GLU A 62 15.85 -5.63 2.09
C GLU A 62 17.18 -5.37 1.37
N ASN A 63 17.12 -5.20 0.05
CA ASN A 63 18.31 -4.90 -0.74
C ASN A 63 18.86 -3.51 -0.39
N LYS A 64 20.18 -3.29 -0.54
CA LYS A 64 20.81 -1.99 -0.23
C LYS A 64 20.15 -0.82 -0.97
N ARG A 65 19.73 -1.03 -2.22
CA ARG A 65 19.04 -0.02 -3.04
C ARG A 65 17.65 0.32 -2.47
N GLU A 66 16.91 -0.68 -2.04
CA GLU A 66 15.60 -0.52 -1.41
C GLU A 66 15.76 0.25 -0.09
N LYS A 67 16.71 -0.15 0.75
CA LYS A 67 17.03 0.57 2.00
C LYS A 67 17.39 2.04 1.79
N MET A 68 18.16 2.38 0.75
CA MET A 68 18.47 3.78 0.44
C MET A 68 17.26 4.55 -0.09
N LYS A 69 16.45 3.93 -0.95
CA LYS A 69 15.20 4.53 -1.43
C LYS A 69 14.25 4.80 -0.25
N ARG A 70 14.19 3.86 0.68
CA ARG A 70 13.43 3.93 1.92
C ARG A 70 13.86 5.11 2.78
N ALA A 71 15.15 5.21 3.08
CA ALA A 71 15.69 6.32 3.88
C ALA A 71 15.43 7.71 3.27
N ARG A 72 15.25 7.80 1.95
CA ARG A 72 14.93 9.05 1.25
C ARG A 72 13.44 9.38 1.26
N ASN A 73 12.59 8.35 1.25
CA ASN A 73 11.16 8.50 0.97
C ASN A 73 10.27 8.24 2.18
N GLU A 74 10.73 7.47 3.17
CA GLU A 74 9.98 7.20 4.40
C GLU A 74 10.35 8.23 5.47
N PHE A 75 9.34 8.79 6.12
CA PHE A 75 9.49 9.68 7.25
C PHE A 75 8.46 9.32 8.32
N MET A 76 8.93 9.07 9.55
CA MET A 76 8.10 8.69 10.70
C MET A 76 7.13 7.51 10.46
N GLY A 77 7.52 6.54 9.62
CA GLY A 77 6.68 5.39 9.27
C GLY A 77 5.70 5.64 8.11
N GLU A 78 5.66 6.84 7.54
CA GLU A 78 4.86 7.13 6.35
C GLU A 78 5.74 7.16 5.10
N ASP A 79 5.20 6.73 3.95
CA ASP A 79 5.91 6.79 2.66
C ASP A 79 5.50 8.06 1.88
N TRP A 80 6.43 9.00 1.78
CA TRP A 80 6.28 10.27 1.07
C TRP A 80 6.68 10.16 -0.41
N SER A 81 7.05 8.97 -0.89
CA SER A 81 7.42 8.77 -2.29
C SER A 81 6.32 9.18 -3.25
N MET A 82 5.05 9.14 -2.83
CA MET A 82 3.89 9.53 -3.63
C MET A 82 4.02 10.93 -4.23
N PHE A 83 4.62 11.89 -3.53
CA PHE A 83 4.78 13.26 -3.99
C PHE A 83 6.01 13.46 -4.89
N THR A 84 6.99 12.58 -4.77
CA THR A 84 8.25 12.65 -5.53
C THR A 84 8.20 11.89 -6.85
N ASN A 85 7.28 10.94 -6.98
CA ASN A 85 7.16 10.09 -8.14
C ASN A 85 6.37 10.81 -9.25
N ASN A 86 7.00 11.03 -10.39
CA ASN A 86 6.37 11.62 -11.58
C ASN A 86 5.46 10.63 -12.34
N ARG A 87 4.82 9.68 -11.64
CA ARG A 87 3.89 8.73 -12.24
C ARG A 87 2.56 9.42 -12.48
N GLU A 88 2.18 9.58 -13.74
CA GLU A 88 0.84 10.05 -14.13
C GLU A 88 -0.25 9.14 -13.52
N PHE A 89 -1.01 9.71 -12.59
CA PHE A 89 -2.16 9.07 -11.95
C PHE A 89 -3.27 8.72 -12.96
N GLU A 90 -3.46 9.56 -13.97
CA GLU A 90 -4.55 9.45 -14.94
C GLU A 90 -4.39 8.28 -15.92
N GLY A 91 -3.15 7.90 -16.24
CA GLY A 91 -2.84 6.92 -17.28
C GLY A 91 -3.18 5.46 -16.94
N GLN A 92 -2.99 5.07 -15.66
CA GLN A 92 -3.02 3.66 -15.23
C GLN A 92 -4.30 3.27 -14.46
N GLN A 93 -4.86 4.13 -13.61
CA GLN A 93 -6.03 3.79 -12.77
C GLN A 93 -7.38 4.20 -13.36
N ASN A 94 -7.42 5.17 -14.28
CA ASN A 94 -8.66 5.53 -14.98
C ASN A 94 -9.04 4.52 -16.09
N THR A 95 -8.52 3.29 -16.03
CA THR A 95 -8.83 2.21 -16.99
C THR A 95 -10.22 1.61 -16.80
N GLN A 96 -10.86 1.82 -15.63
CA GLN A 96 -12.32 1.70 -15.47
C GLN A 96 -13.06 2.59 -16.48
N GLY A 97 -12.55 3.79 -16.77
CA GLY A 97 -13.05 4.65 -17.84
C GLY A 97 -12.71 4.11 -19.22
N LYS A 98 -11.47 3.67 -19.48
CA LYS A 98 -11.04 3.24 -20.83
C LYS A 98 -11.76 1.99 -21.35
N LYS A 99 -12.05 0.98 -20.51
CA LYS A 99 -12.89 -0.18 -20.91
C LYS A 99 -14.38 0.19 -21.06
N LYS A 100 -14.87 1.18 -20.30
CA LYS A 100 -16.24 1.73 -20.39
C LYS A 100 -16.44 2.76 -21.53
N ARG A 101 -15.40 3.13 -22.28
CA ARG A 101 -15.53 4.11 -23.39
C ARG A 101 -16.26 3.56 -24.62
N ARG A 102 -16.37 2.24 -24.77
CA ARG A 102 -17.12 1.56 -25.85
C ARG A 102 -18.57 1.24 -25.46
N VAL A 103 -19.13 1.96 -24.50
CA VAL A 103 -20.48 1.75 -23.96
C VAL A 103 -21.47 2.58 -24.77
N SER A 104 -22.52 1.91 -25.27
CA SER A 104 -23.59 2.52 -26.10
C SER A 104 -24.27 3.66 -25.35
N ALA A 105 -24.82 4.65 -26.08
CA ALA A 105 -25.58 5.75 -25.49
C ALA A 105 -26.69 5.26 -24.54
N TRP A 106 -27.29 4.11 -24.86
CA TRP A 106 -28.31 3.44 -24.05
C TRP A 106 -27.79 2.93 -22.70
N GLU A 107 -26.59 2.34 -22.67
CA GLU A 107 -25.98 1.85 -21.44
C GLU A 107 -25.53 3.00 -20.53
N ARG A 108 -25.12 4.14 -21.12
CA ARG A 108 -24.87 5.38 -20.38
C ARG A 108 -26.14 5.94 -19.74
N ALA A 109 -27.26 5.91 -20.48
CA ALA A 109 -28.57 6.33 -19.97
C ALA A 109 -29.03 5.42 -18.82
N LYS A 110 -28.91 4.10 -18.96
CA LYS A 110 -29.22 3.13 -17.89
C LYS A 110 -28.41 3.34 -16.61
N LYS A 111 -27.13 3.71 -16.73
CA LYS A 111 -26.30 4.00 -15.56
C LYS A 111 -26.81 5.23 -14.81
N ARG A 112 -27.09 6.33 -15.54
CA ARG A 112 -27.60 7.57 -14.93
C ARG A 112 -29.00 7.44 -14.34
N ALA A 113 -29.82 6.53 -14.86
CA ALA A 113 -31.18 6.31 -14.37
C ALA A 113 -31.26 5.39 -13.14
N ARG A 114 -30.14 4.79 -12.72
CA ARG A 114 -30.03 3.96 -11.51
C ARG A 114 -29.47 4.71 -10.30
N ASP A 115 -29.05 5.95 -10.51
CA ASP A 115 -28.75 6.92 -9.45
C ASP A 115 -30.03 7.74 -9.17
#